data_AF-A0A506Q116-F1
#
_entry.id   AF-A0A506Q116-F1
#
_cell.length_a   1.000
_cell.length_b   1.000
_cell.length_c   1.000
_cell.angle_alpha   90.00
_cell.angle_beta   90.00
_cell.angle_gamma   90.00
#
_symmetry.space_group_name_H-M   'P 1'
#
loop_
_entity.id
_entity.type
_entity.pdbx_description
1 polymer ?
#
loop_
_entity_poly.entity_id
_entity_poly.type
_entity_poly.pdbx_seq_one_letter_code
_entity_poly.pdbx_strand_id
1 'polypeptide(L)'
;MKNEVILNKISTIERCIKRIQDVYGNTPENLEDYTKQDSIILNIQRACEASIDLAMHIVAGKKLGLPQSSREAFDLLVDADLLSKELASKLKAMVGFRNIAVHDYQSVNLDIVRQIIEKHLTDFKLFTKEVMGILEL
;
A
#
# COMPACT_ATOMS: atom_id res chain seq x y z
N MET A 1 10.84 -13.22 15.83
CA MET A 1 10.01 -12.10 16.37
C MET A 1 10.06 -10.81 15.54
N LYS A 2 11.16 -10.03 15.43
CA LYS A 2 11.14 -8.75 14.65
C LYS A 2 10.80 -8.96 13.16
N ASN A 3 11.40 -9.97 12.54
CA ASN A 3 11.12 -10.29 11.13
C ASN A 3 9.74 -10.91 10.91
N GLU A 4 9.14 -11.56 11.92
CA GLU A 4 7.77 -12.12 11.78
C GLU A 4 6.73 -11.02 11.60
N VAL A 5 6.87 -9.89 12.30
CA VAL A 5 5.97 -8.74 12.11
C VAL A 5 6.05 -8.23 10.67
N ILE A 6 7.26 -8.09 10.15
CA ILE A 6 7.49 -7.65 8.77
C ILE A 6 6.91 -8.64 7.76
N LEU A 7 7.22 -9.94 7.90
CA LEU A 7 6.68 -10.99 7.04
C LEU A 7 5.15 -11.05 7.08
N ASN A 8 4.53 -10.86 8.24
CA ASN A 8 3.08 -10.81 8.37
C ASN A 8 2.46 -9.59 7.64
N LYS A 9 3.14 -8.44 7.68
CA LYS A 9 2.71 -7.24 6.94
C LYS A 9 2.87 -7.44 5.44
N ILE A 10 3.99 -7.98 4.98
CA ILE A 10 4.22 -8.35 3.57
C ILE A 10 3.16 -9.34 3.08
N SER A 11 2.93 -10.43 3.82
CA SER A 11 1.89 -11.42 3.50
C SER A 11 0.48 -10.80 3.43
N THR A 12 0.21 -9.83 4.30
CA THR A 12 -1.06 -9.08 4.26
C THR A 12 -1.18 -8.23 2.99
N ILE A 13 -0.12 -7.51 2.60
CA ILE A 13 -0.08 -6.73 1.36
C ILE A 13 -0.32 -7.65 0.16
N GLU A 14 0.42 -8.75 0.06
CA GLU A 14 0.30 -9.71 -1.05
C GLU A 14 -1.09 -10.34 -1.14
N ARG A 15 -1.67 -10.74 -0.01
CA ARG A 15 -3.03 -11.28 0.04
C ARG A 15 -4.07 -10.25 -0.43
N CYS A 16 -3.92 -8.99 -0.05
CA CYS A 16 -4.82 -7.92 -0.48
C CYS A 16 -4.72 -7.70 -1.99
N ILE A 17 -3.49 -7.62 -2.52
CA ILE A 17 -3.26 -7.48 -3.96
C ILE A 17 -3.87 -8.65 -4.73
N LYS A 18 -3.63 -9.89 -4.28
CA LYS A 18 -4.21 -11.07 -4.90
C LYS A 18 -5.73 -11.01 -4.91
N ARG A 19 -6.35 -10.65 -3.78
CA ARG A 19 -7.81 -10.51 -3.68
C ARG A 19 -8.35 -9.45 -4.64
N ILE A 20 -7.68 -8.31 -4.76
CA ILE A 20 -8.06 -7.26 -5.73
C ILE A 20 -8.04 -7.82 -7.15
N GLN A 21 -6.96 -8.52 -7.52
CA GLN A 21 -6.82 -9.11 -8.85
C GLN A 21 -7.88 -10.19 -9.13
N ASP A 22 -8.13 -11.07 -8.16
CA ASP A 22 -9.13 -12.14 -8.27
C ASP A 22 -10.56 -11.58 -8.44
N VAL A 23 -10.90 -10.52 -7.70
CA VAL A 23 -12.24 -9.89 -7.75
C VAL A 23 -12.39 -9.01 -8.99
N TYR A 24 -11.33 -8.29 -9.38
CA TYR A 24 -11.34 -7.48 -10.60
C TYR A 24 -11.40 -8.32 -11.86
N GLY A 25 -10.69 -9.46 -11.88
CA GLY A 25 -10.75 -10.43 -12.98
C GLY A 25 -10.31 -9.90 -14.34
N ASN A 26 -9.60 -8.77 -14.40
CA ASN A 26 -9.31 -8.01 -15.63
C ASN A 26 -10.58 -7.60 -16.40
N THR A 27 -11.68 -7.37 -15.69
CA THR A 27 -12.98 -6.97 -16.25
C THR A 27 -13.40 -5.66 -15.59
N PRO A 28 -13.24 -4.50 -16.24
CA PRO A 28 -13.59 -3.19 -15.67
C PRO A 28 -15.02 -3.11 -15.14
N GLU A 29 -15.96 -3.80 -15.78
CA GLU A 29 -17.38 -3.87 -15.42
C GLU A 29 -17.60 -4.49 -14.02
N ASN A 30 -16.62 -5.24 -13.50
CA ASN A 30 -16.69 -5.72 -12.11
C ASN A 30 -16.65 -4.58 -11.09
N LEU A 31 -16.24 -3.36 -11.47
CA LEU A 31 -16.34 -2.18 -10.60
C LEU A 31 -17.75 -1.60 -10.51
N GLU A 32 -18.69 -2.02 -11.38
CA GLU A 32 -20.10 -1.59 -11.33
C GLU A 32 -20.94 -2.43 -10.35
N ASP A 33 -20.42 -3.60 -9.94
CA ASP A 33 -20.99 -4.41 -8.87
C ASP A 33 -20.50 -3.87 -7.52
N TYR A 34 -21.40 -3.26 -6.75
CA TYR A 34 -21.07 -2.65 -5.45
C TYR A 34 -20.37 -3.63 -4.49
N THR A 35 -20.72 -4.93 -4.50
CA THR A 35 -20.05 -5.90 -3.61
C THR A 35 -18.59 -6.10 -4.01
N LYS A 36 -18.34 -6.19 -5.32
CA LYS A 36 -16.97 -6.33 -5.86
C LYS A 36 -16.18 -5.03 -5.70
N GLN A 37 -16.81 -3.89 -5.97
CA GLN A 37 -16.25 -2.56 -5.77
C GLN A 37 -15.82 -2.37 -4.31
N ASP A 38 -16.71 -2.60 -3.36
CA ASP A 38 -16.44 -2.49 -1.91
C ASP A 38 -15.28 -3.40 -1.50
N SER A 39 -15.29 -4.65 -1.97
CA SER A 39 -14.21 -5.62 -1.73
C SER A 39 -12.86 -5.12 -2.25
N ILE A 40 -12.82 -4.59 -3.48
CA ILE A 40 -11.61 -4.04 -4.10
C ILE A 40 -11.10 -2.85 -3.31
N ILE A 41 -11.96 -1.86 -3.03
CA ILE A 41 -11.59 -0.64 -2.32
C ILE A 41 -11.07 -0.98 -0.92
N LEU A 42 -11.75 -1.87 -0.19
CA LEU A 42 -11.31 -2.31 1.14
C LEU A 42 -9.93 -2.96 1.10
N ASN A 43 -9.64 -3.79 0.09
CA ASN A 43 -8.33 -4.42 -0.02
C ASN A 43 -7.24 -3.42 -0.45
N ILE A 44 -7.55 -2.38 -1.24
CA ILE A 44 -6.62 -1.28 -1.54
C ILE A 44 -6.28 -0.53 -0.24
N GLN A 45 -7.29 -0.21 0.58
CA GLN A 45 -7.09 0.46 1.86
C GLN A 45 -6.22 -0.38 2.82
N ARG A 46 -6.49 -1.69 2.89
CA ARG A 46 -5.71 -2.63 3.72
C ARG A 46 -4.27 -2.78 3.26
N ALA A 47 -4.02 -2.85 1.95
CA ALA A 47 -2.66 -2.89 1.40
C ALA A 47 -1.89 -1.60 1.72
N CYS A 48 -2.56 -0.45 1.60
CA CYS A 48 -2.01 0.85 1.97
C CYS A 48 -1.65 0.91 3.47
N GLU A 49 -2.58 0.52 4.35
CA GLU A 49 -2.32 0.53 5.80
C GLU A 49 -1.20 -0.42 6.19
N ALA A 50 -1.18 -1.63 5.65
CA ALA A 50 -0.10 -2.59 5.92
C ALA A 50 1.27 -2.07 5.45
N SER A 51 1.30 -1.28 4.37
CA SER A 51 2.52 -0.63 3.87
C SER A 51 2.98 0.53 4.77
N ILE A 52 2.05 1.32 5.30
CA ILE A 52 2.34 2.36 6.30
C ILE A 52 2.91 1.72 7.57
N ASP A 53 2.23 0.71 8.11
CA ASP A 53 2.67 -0.01 9.30
C ASP A 53 4.06 -0.61 9.11
N LEU A 54 4.33 -1.16 7.93
CA LEU A 54 5.64 -1.71 7.59
C LEU A 54 6.72 -0.62 7.56
N ALA A 55 6.44 0.53 6.93
CA ALA A 55 7.37 1.66 6.92
C ALA A 55 7.65 2.17 8.34
N MET A 56 6.61 2.36 9.16
CA MET A 56 6.72 2.77 10.57
C MET A 56 7.56 1.79 11.37
N HIS A 57 7.35 0.49 11.17
CA HIS A 57 8.12 -0.55 11.85
C HIS A 57 9.61 -0.51 11.49
N ILE A 58 9.94 -0.30 10.21
CA ILE A 58 11.34 -0.19 9.75
C ILE A 58 11.99 1.07 10.32
N VAL A 59 11.30 2.21 10.27
CA VAL A 59 11.76 3.49 10.84
C VAL A 59 12.09 3.33 12.33
N ALA A 60 11.20 2.71 13.11
CA ALA A 60 11.43 2.43 14.52
C ALA A 60 12.58 1.44 14.73
N GLY A 61 12.62 0.37 13.95
CA GLY A 61 13.64 -0.69 14.04
C GLY A 61 15.06 -0.19 13.75
N LYS A 62 15.20 0.73 12.79
CA LYS A 62 16.47 1.37 12.40
C LYS A 62 16.74 2.71 13.10
N LYS A 63 15.85 3.16 13.98
CA LYS A 63 15.95 4.42 14.74
C LYS A 63 16.12 5.66 13.85
N LEU A 64 15.35 5.73 12.75
CA LEU A 64 15.48 6.81 11.75
C LEU A 64 14.79 8.12 12.17
N GLY A 65 14.00 8.09 13.25
CA GLY A 65 13.28 9.26 13.76
C GLY A 65 11.87 8.90 14.25
N LEU A 66 11.08 9.94 14.53
CA LEU A 66 9.68 9.83 14.94
C LEU A 66 8.79 10.53 13.90
N PRO A 67 8.23 9.78 12.94
CA PRO A 67 7.36 10.36 11.93
C PRO A 67 6.07 10.90 12.57
N GLN A 68 5.70 12.12 12.20
CA GLN A 68 4.47 12.81 12.62
C GLN A 68 3.27 12.48 11.72
N SER A 69 3.51 11.80 10.59
CA SER A 69 2.46 11.34 9.68
C SER A 69 2.84 10.05 8.96
N SER A 70 1.85 9.34 8.42
CA SER A 70 2.07 8.15 7.59
C SER A 70 2.94 8.45 6.35
N ARG A 71 2.88 9.66 5.81
CA ARG A 71 3.68 10.07 4.65
C ARG A 71 5.15 10.26 5.01
N GLU A 72 5.39 10.88 6.15
CA GLU A 72 6.74 11.13 6.68
C GLU A 72 7.50 9.83 6.98
N ALA A 73 6.79 8.75 7.33
CA ALA A 73 7.42 7.44 7.47
C ALA A 73 8.13 7.00 6.18
N PHE A 74 7.56 7.27 5.01
CA PHE A 74 8.21 6.97 3.72
C PHE A 74 9.35 7.95 3.43
N ASP A 75 9.24 9.22 3.83
CA ASP A 75 10.31 10.21 3.67
C ASP A 75 11.55 9.81 4.46
N LEU A 76 11.39 9.37 5.72
CA LEU A 76 12.48 8.86 6.54
C LEU A 76 13.16 7.61 5.95
N LEU A 77 12.43 6.78 5.20
CA LEU A 77 13.04 5.66 4.48
C LEU A 77 13.85 6.12 3.27
N VAL A 78 13.40 7.16 2.57
CA VAL A 78 14.16 7.76 1.46
C VAL A 78 15.44 8.40 1.98
N ASP A 79 15.36 9.17 3.07
CA ASP A 79 16.51 9.85 3.66
C ASP A 79 17.59 8.87 4.17
N ALA A 80 17.19 7.63 4.47
CA ALA A 80 18.08 6.54 4.87
C ALA A 80 18.54 5.65 3.70
N ASP A 81 18.26 6.03 2.44
CA ASP A 81 18.54 5.27 1.22
C ASP A 81 17.92 3.85 1.21
N LEU A 82 16.80 3.66 1.92
CA LEU A 82 16.06 2.41 2.02
C LEU A 82 14.87 2.34 1.06
N LEU A 83 14.52 3.45 0.42
CA LEU A 83 13.39 3.54 -0.48
C LEU A 83 13.71 4.57 -1.56
N SER A 84 13.44 4.25 -2.83
CA SER A 84 13.59 5.25 -3.87
C SER A 84 12.58 6.40 -3.71
N LYS A 85 13.01 7.64 -4.00
CA LYS A 85 12.14 8.83 -3.93
C LYS A 85 10.91 8.71 -4.84
N GLU A 86 11.06 8.04 -5.98
CA GLU A 86 9.96 7.76 -6.91
C GLU A 86 8.92 6.84 -6.27
N LEU A 87 9.34 5.71 -5.70
CA LEU A 87 8.43 4.75 -5.08
C LEU A 87 7.75 5.35 -3.84
N ALA A 88 8.50 6.08 -3.01
CA ALA A 88 7.93 6.80 -1.87
C ALA A 88 6.84 7.79 -2.29
N SER A 89 7.04 8.52 -3.39
CA SER A 89 6.03 9.44 -3.92
C SER A 89 4.73 8.72 -4.30
N LYS A 90 4.84 7.58 -4.99
CA LYS A 90 3.68 6.74 -5.37
C LYS A 90 2.95 6.19 -4.15
N LEU A 91 3.67 5.67 -3.15
CA LEU A 91 3.08 5.18 -1.90
C LEU A 91 2.37 6.29 -1.11
N LYS A 92 2.97 7.50 -1.03
CA LYS A 92 2.35 8.67 -0.39
C LYS A 92 1.07 9.13 -1.10
N ALA A 93 0.99 8.99 -2.43
CA ALA A 93 -0.23 9.24 -3.19
C ALA A 93 -1.33 8.23 -2.83
N MET A 94 -0.98 6.94 -2.65
CA MET A 94 -1.91 5.91 -2.20
C MET A 94 -2.48 6.19 -0.79
N VAL A 95 -1.69 6.78 0.11
CA VAL A 95 -2.19 7.27 1.42
C VAL A 95 -3.27 8.34 1.22
N GLY A 96 -3.08 9.24 0.24
CA GLY A 96 -4.09 10.24 -0.11
C GLY A 96 -5.38 9.62 -0.62
N PHE A 97 -5.28 8.65 -1.53
CA PHE A 97 -6.44 7.90 -2.03
C PHE A 97 -7.20 7.19 -0.91
N ARG A 98 -6.50 6.51 0.00
CA ARG A 98 -7.12 5.84 1.16
C ARG A 98 -7.99 6.81 1.96
N ASN A 99 -7.50 8.01 2.24
CA ASN A 99 -8.25 9.00 3.01
C ASN A 99 -9.55 9.42 2.28
N ILE A 100 -9.49 9.61 0.96
CA ILE A 100 -10.68 9.93 0.16
C ILE A 100 -11.66 8.76 0.18
N ALA A 101 -11.18 7.54 -0.05
CA ALA A 101 -12.00 6.34 -0.06
C ALA A 101 -12.64 6.02 1.30
N VAL A 102 -12.10 6.50 2.42
CA VAL A 102 -12.71 6.32 3.73
C VAL A 102 -13.72 7.44 4.04
N HIS A 103 -13.40 8.69 3.71
CA HIS A 103 -14.19 9.85 4.14
C HIS A 103 -15.28 10.27 3.17
N ASP A 104 -15.11 10.01 1.87
CA ASP A 104 -16.03 10.44 0.81
C ASP A 104 -16.38 9.26 -0.12
N TYR A 105 -16.74 8.13 0.49
CA TYR A 105 -16.93 6.85 -0.19
C TYR A 105 -17.92 6.92 -1.38
N GLN A 106 -18.96 7.75 -1.26
CA GLN A 106 -19.96 7.92 -2.31
C GLN A 106 -19.45 8.69 -3.54
N SER A 107 -18.33 9.42 -3.42
CA SER A 107 -17.74 10.20 -4.53
C SER A 107 -16.50 9.54 -5.14
N VAL A 108 -16.11 8.34 -4.66
CA VAL A 108 -14.91 7.64 -5.14
C VAL A 108 -15.00 7.43 -6.64
N ASN A 109 -14.13 8.12 -7.38
CA ASN A 109 -14.06 8.04 -8.82
C ASN A 109 -13.53 6.66 -9.24
N LEU A 110 -14.38 5.87 -9.91
CA LEU A 110 -14.06 4.52 -10.39
C LEU A 110 -12.90 4.49 -11.38
N ASP A 111 -12.67 5.56 -12.15
CA ASP A 111 -11.50 5.65 -13.03
C ASP A 111 -10.19 5.68 -12.24
N ILE A 112 -10.20 6.29 -11.05
CA ILE A 112 -9.03 6.29 -10.15
C ILE A 112 -8.83 4.88 -9.59
N VAL A 113 -9.91 4.22 -9.16
CA VAL A 113 -9.85 2.83 -8.66
C VAL A 113 -9.28 1.91 -9.73
N ARG A 114 -9.76 2.02 -10.97
CA ARG A 114 -9.24 1.27 -12.12
C ARG A 114 -7.77 1.54 -12.37
N GLN A 115 -7.34 2.81 -12.38
CA GLN A 115 -5.94 3.16 -12.56
C GLN A 115 -5.05 2.57 -11.45
N ILE A 116 -5.54 2.56 -10.21
CA ILE A 116 -4.82 1.93 -9.10
C ILE A 116 -4.61 0.44 -9.38
N ILE A 117 -5.67 -0.26 -9.77
CA ILE A 117 -5.64 -1.71 -10.05
C ILE A 117 -4.67 -2.02 -11.19
N GLU A 118 -4.80 -1.30 -12.31
CA GLU A 118 -4.08 -1.60 -13.55
C GLU A 118 -2.63 -1.11 -13.55
N LYS A 119 -2.29 -0.06 -12.78
CA LYS A 119 -0.98 0.59 -12.84
C LYS A 119 -0.22 0.62 -11.52
N HIS A 120 -0.91 0.72 -10.38
CA HIS A 120 -0.27 1.04 -9.10
C HIS A 120 -0.22 -0.10 -8.09
N LEU A 121 -0.92 -1.22 -8.30
CA LEU A 121 -0.76 -2.40 -7.43
C LEU A 121 0.69 -2.93 -7.40
N THR A 122 1.42 -2.74 -8.48
CA THR A 122 2.82 -3.11 -8.58
C THR A 122 3.72 -2.28 -7.65
N ASP A 123 3.33 -1.05 -7.31
CA ASP A 123 4.09 -0.20 -6.41
C ASP A 123 4.17 -0.82 -4.99
N PHE A 124 3.07 -1.43 -4.51
CA PHE A 124 3.09 -2.19 -3.27
C PHE A 124 4.02 -3.40 -3.32
N LYS A 125 4.08 -4.11 -4.45
CA LYS A 125 4.98 -5.27 -4.64
C LYS A 125 6.44 -4.85 -4.70
N LEU A 126 6.73 -3.72 -5.34
CA LEU A 126 8.07 -3.14 -5.37
C LEU A 126 8.52 -2.76 -3.96
N PHE A 127 7.62 -2.16 -3.18
CA PHE A 127 7.91 -1.82 -1.78
C PHE A 127 8.24 -3.06 -0.95
N THR A 128 7.44 -4.12 -1.00
CA THR A 128 7.74 -5.35 -0.25
C THR A 128 9.06 -5.98 -0.68
N LYS A 129 9.40 -5.92 -1.98
CA LYS A 129 10.69 -6.39 -2.50
C LYS A 129 11.88 -5.59 -1.97
N GLU A 130 11.81 -4.26 -1.98
CA GLU A 130 12.88 -3.40 -1.43
C GLU A 130 13.07 -3.69 0.07
N VAL A 131 11.97 -3.84 0.82
CA VAL A 131 12.01 -4.19 2.25
C VAL A 131 12.65 -5.54 2.51
N MET A 132 12.34 -6.57 1.71
CA MET A 132 12.98 -7.89 1.87
C MET A 132 14.49 -7.80 1.62
N GLY A 133 14.91 -7.04 0.59
CA GLY A 133 16.32 -6.80 0.29
C GLY A 133 17.07 -6.12 1.44
N ILE A 134 16.43 -5.20 2.16
CA ILE A 134 17.01 -4.54 3.35
C ILE A 134 17.25 -5.50 4.51
N LEU A 135 16.44 -6.55 4.61
CA LEU A 135 16.48 -7.52 5.71
C LEU A 135 17.30 -8.77 5.38
N GLU A 136 17.90 -8.82 4.18
CA GLU A 136 18.58 -10.00 3.63
C GLU A 136 17.67 -11.25 3.63
N LEU A 137 16.35 -11.05 3.44
CA LEU A 137 15.33 -12.11 3.35
C LEU A 137 14.99 -12.47 1.91
#